data_AF-T2J861-F1
#
_entry.id   AF-T2J861-F1
#
_cell.length_a   1.000
_cell.length_b   1.000
_cell.length_c   1.000
_cell.angle_alpha   90.00
_cell.angle_beta   90.00
_cell.angle_gamma   90.00
#
_symmetry.space_group_name_H-M   'P 1'
#
loop_
_entity.id
_entity.type
_entity.pdbx_description
1 polymer ?
#
loop_
_entity_poly.entity_id
_entity_poly.type
_entity_poly.pdbx_seq_one_letter_code
_entity_poly.pdbx_strand_id
1 'polypeptide(L)'
;MVIFNDITNVLKHCYSWLKLGGKIGFDYWSETSFIEGYTLSKIAPKYNINFPHWHQKIGSKETCSNLLESIGFKNIEIHQDQLGHYIDLETVKNKWEVMINFPVSNENLFPFQTLSAEKLEDAKQDYYQELERLASNQEVWNEIMTLTVIAEK
;
A
#
# COMPACT_ATOMS: atom_id res chain seq x y z
N MET A 1 -8.85 2.48 -7.70
CA MET A 1 -7.75 2.82 -6.78
C MET A 1 -6.96 3.97 -7.39
N VAL A 2 -6.68 5.02 -6.62
CA VAL A 2 -5.84 6.15 -7.05
C VAL A 2 -4.60 6.16 -6.18
N ILE A 3 -3.42 6.25 -6.79
CA ILE A 3 -2.14 6.34 -6.07
C ILE A 3 -1.71 7.80 -6.08
N PHE A 4 -1.49 8.38 -4.90
CA PHE A 4 -1.01 9.75 -4.77
C PHE A 4 0.46 9.75 -4.38
N ASN A 5 1.32 10.33 -5.22
CA ASN A 5 2.75 10.49 -4.92
C ASN A 5 2.98 11.37 -3.68
N ASP A 6 2.06 12.31 -3.42
CA ASP A 6 2.10 13.16 -2.24
C ASP A 6 0.71 13.36 -1.62
N ILE A 7 0.24 12.34 -0.89
CA ILE A 7 -1.03 12.38 -0.18
C ILE A 7 -1.13 13.56 0.79
N THR A 8 -0.02 14.01 1.38
CA THR A 8 -0.01 15.17 2.29
C THR A 8 -0.50 16.43 1.57
N ASN A 9 0.03 16.72 0.39
CA ASN A 9 -0.38 17.88 -0.38
C ASN A 9 -1.79 17.75 -0.94
N VAL A 10 -2.22 16.54 -1.31
CA VAL A 10 -3.63 16.29 -1.69
C VAL A 10 -4.57 16.65 -0.55
N LEU A 11 -4.31 16.14 0.66
CA LEU A 11 -5.14 16.40 1.83
C LEU A 11 -5.12 17.90 2.24
N LYS A 12 -3.99 18.58 2.12
CA LYS A 12 -3.90 20.04 2.33
C LYS A 12 -4.75 20.83 1.34
N HIS A 13 -4.77 20.43 0.07
CA HIS A 13 -5.66 21.06 -0.93
C HIS A 13 -7.12 20.77 -0.63
N CYS A 14 -7.47 19.54 -0.26
CA CYS A 14 -8.83 19.22 0.17
C CYS A 14 -9.25 20.12 1.36
N TYR A 15 -8.40 20.26 2.36
CA TYR A 15 -8.64 21.14 3.51
C TYR A 15 -8.85 22.60 3.07
N SER A 16 -8.05 23.12 2.14
CA SER A 16 -8.18 24.52 1.71
C SER A 16 -9.50 24.80 0.99
N TRP A 17 -10.04 23.82 0.25
CA TRP A 17 -11.30 23.93 -0.49
C TRP A 17 -12.56 23.74 0.37
N LEU A 18 -12.44 23.08 1.52
CA LEU A 18 -13.57 22.92 2.43
C LEU A 18 -13.97 24.26 3.06
N LYS A 19 -15.29 24.45 3.22
CA LYS A 19 -15.84 25.47 4.13
C LYS A 19 -15.58 25.05 5.58
N LEU A 20 -15.66 26.00 6.52
CA LEU A 20 -15.65 25.67 7.95
C LEU A 20 -16.79 24.70 8.27
N GLY A 21 -16.51 23.64 9.03
CA GLY A 21 -17.42 22.53 9.30
C GLY A 21 -17.62 21.56 8.12
N GLY A 22 -16.94 21.78 7.00
CA GLY A 22 -16.93 20.85 5.87
C GLY A 22 -16.15 19.58 6.20
N LYS A 23 -16.56 18.45 5.62
CA LYS A 23 -15.96 17.14 5.87
C LYS A 23 -15.29 16.55 4.64
N ILE A 24 -14.22 15.80 4.85
CA ILE A 24 -13.70 14.83 3.88
C ILE A 24 -14.04 13.42 4.33
N GLY A 25 -14.22 12.54 3.35
CA GLY A 25 -14.29 11.09 3.55
C GLY A 25 -13.44 10.39 2.52
N PHE A 26 -12.68 9.37 2.93
CA PHE A 26 -11.90 8.54 2.02
C PHE A 26 -11.58 7.18 2.64
N ASP A 27 -11.39 6.19 1.77
CA ASP A 27 -10.95 4.85 2.14
C ASP A 27 -9.50 4.62 1.70
N TYR A 28 -8.76 3.86 2.49
CA TYR A 28 -7.44 3.35 2.11
C TYR A 28 -7.22 1.96 2.71
N TRP A 29 -6.23 1.25 2.20
CA TRP A 29 -5.82 -0.04 2.76
C TRP A 29 -4.60 0.12 3.67
N SER A 30 -4.47 -0.75 4.68
CA SER A 30 -3.28 -0.77 5.53
C SER A 30 -2.01 -0.99 4.72
N GLU A 31 -0.86 -0.61 5.29
CA GLU A 31 0.45 -0.83 4.65
C GLU A 31 0.81 -2.31 4.40
N THR A 32 0.15 -3.22 5.11
CA THR A 32 0.33 -4.67 5.03
C THR A 32 -0.75 -5.35 4.18
N SER A 33 -1.74 -4.61 3.68
CA SER A 33 -2.79 -5.16 2.83
C SER A 33 -2.24 -5.57 1.46
N PHE A 34 -2.82 -6.65 0.93
CA PHE A 34 -2.42 -7.32 -0.32
C PHE A 34 -1.01 -7.91 -0.22
N ILE A 35 -0.97 -9.22 0.07
CA ILE A 35 0.28 -9.96 0.27
C ILE A 35 1.22 -9.84 -0.93
N GLU A 36 0.69 -9.74 -2.14
CA GLU A 36 1.50 -9.63 -3.35
C GLU A 36 2.36 -8.36 -3.33
N GLY A 37 1.74 -7.21 -3.04
CA GLY A 37 2.41 -5.92 -2.99
C GLY A 37 3.29 -5.78 -1.75
N TYR A 38 2.81 -6.28 -0.61
CA TYR A 38 3.59 -6.33 0.62
C TYR A 38 4.91 -7.08 0.43
N THR A 39 4.86 -8.31 -0.11
CA THR A 39 6.07 -9.12 -0.33
C THR A 39 7.00 -8.47 -1.35
N LEU A 40 6.47 -7.86 -2.42
CA LEU A 40 7.29 -7.12 -3.39
C LEU A 40 8.03 -5.94 -2.74
N SER A 41 7.35 -5.22 -1.82
CA SER A 41 7.95 -4.11 -1.08
C SER A 41 9.07 -4.56 -0.14
N LYS A 42 9.03 -5.80 0.37
CA LYS A 42 10.07 -6.35 1.26
C LYS A 42 11.36 -6.66 0.53
N ILE A 43 11.28 -7.14 -0.72
CA ILE A 43 12.47 -7.51 -1.50
C ILE A 43 13.07 -6.33 -2.26
N ALA A 44 12.26 -5.30 -2.58
CA ALA A 44 12.67 -4.15 -3.40
C ALA A 44 13.99 -3.47 -2.95
N PRO A 45 14.27 -3.27 -1.64
CA PRO A 45 15.52 -2.65 -1.19
C PRO A 45 16.79 -3.40 -1.63
N LYS A 46 16.75 -4.74 -1.74
CA LYS A 46 17.89 -5.56 -2.20
C LYS A 46 18.31 -5.24 -3.63
N TYR A 47 17.39 -4.71 -4.43
CA TYR A 47 17.61 -4.35 -5.83
C TYR A 47 17.83 -2.84 -6.04
N ASN A 48 18.02 -2.07 -4.96
CA ASN A 48 18.06 -0.60 -4.98
C ASN A 48 16.78 0.03 -5.55
N ILE A 49 15.65 -0.69 -5.47
CA ILE A 49 14.36 -0.17 -5.86
C ILE A 49 13.76 0.51 -4.64
N ASN A 50 13.56 1.82 -4.73
CA ASN A 50 12.76 2.56 -3.77
C ASN A 50 11.29 2.41 -4.16
N PHE A 51 10.64 1.38 -3.63
CA PHE A 51 9.20 1.23 -3.80
C PHE A 51 8.52 2.36 -3.02
N PRO A 52 7.68 3.20 -3.64
CA PRO A 52 6.88 4.12 -2.85
C PRO A 52 6.02 3.24 -1.96
N HIS A 53 6.29 3.24 -0.65
CA HIS A 53 5.43 2.55 0.28
C HIS A 53 4.05 3.20 0.13
N TRP A 54 3.14 2.51 -0.57
CA TRP A 54 1.85 3.04 -1.03
C TRP A 54 1.05 3.72 0.09
N HIS A 55 1.37 3.35 1.32
CA HIS A 55 0.68 3.76 2.52
C HIS A 55 1.57 4.46 3.55
N GLN A 56 2.87 4.70 3.36
CA GLN A 56 3.78 5.12 4.46
C GLN A 56 3.30 6.31 5.32
N LYS A 57 2.61 7.28 4.71
CA LYS A 57 2.10 8.47 5.41
C LYS A 57 0.73 8.30 6.07
N ILE A 58 -0.01 7.25 5.71
CA ILE A 58 -1.37 6.97 6.22
C ILE A 58 -1.57 5.50 6.59
N GLY A 59 -0.53 4.68 6.63
CA GLY A 59 -0.64 3.21 6.52
C GLY A 59 -1.11 2.52 7.78
N SER A 60 -1.18 3.27 8.86
CA SER A 60 -1.85 2.92 10.09
C SER A 60 -2.86 4.01 10.46
N LYS A 61 -3.85 3.63 11.26
CA LYS A 61 -4.78 4.58 11.89
C LYS A 61 -4.04 5.75 12.56
N GLU A 62 -2.97 5.45 13.29
CA GLU A 62 -2.17 6.45 14.00
C GLU A 62 -1.47 7.43 13.05
N THR A 63 -0.76 6.93 12.03
CA THR A 63 -0.07 7.80 11.06
C THR A 63 -1.04 8.66 10.28
N CYS A 64 -2.20 8.11 9.91
CA CYS A 64 -3.27 8.85 9.25
C CYS A 64 -3.86 9.95 10.14
N SER A 65 -4.22 9.63 11.40
CA SER A 65 -4.70 10.61 12.38
C SER A 65 -3.70 11.75 12.58
N ASN A 66 -2.43 11.42 12.84
CA ASN A 66 -1.37 12.40 13.05
C ASN A 66 -1.19 13.32 11.83
N LEU A 67 -1.26 12.78 10.61
CA LEU A 67 -1.18 13.57 9.39
C LEU A 67 -2.36 14.55 9.28
N LEU A 68 -3.60 14.09 9.51
CA LEU A 68 -4.80 14.92 9.41
C LEU A 68 -4.80 16.03 10.46
N GLU A 69 -4.44 15.71 11.71
CA GLU A 69 -4.28 16.69 12.78
C GLU A 69 -3.22 17.75 12.43
N SER A 70 -2.08 17.33 11.87
CA SER A 70 -1.02 18.27 11.45
C SER A 70 -1.44 19.24 10.35
N ILE A 71 -2.45 18.89 9.55
CA ILE A 71 -3.04 19.74 8.50
C ILE A 71 -4.08 20.70 9.10
N GLY A 72 -4.68 20.34 10.24
CA GLY A 72 -5.69 21.13 10.93
C GLY A 72 -7.10 20.52 10.93
N PHE A 73 -7.26 19.29 10.40
CA PHE A 73 -8.52 18.57 10.52
C PHE A 73 -8.85 18.24 11.98
N LYS A 74 -10.14 18.13 12.28
CA LYS A 74 -10.73 17.83 13.59
C LYS A 74 -11.80 16.75 13.44
N ASN A 75 -12.33 16.28 14.56
CA ASN A 75 -13.39 15.26 14.61
C ASN A 75 -13.04 14.05 13.71
N ILE A 76 -11.80 13.56 13.83
CA ILE A 76 -11.27 12.51 12.98
C ILE A 76 -11.81 11.17 13.45
N GLU A 77 -12.57 10.52 12.58
CA GLU A 77 -13.11 9.18 12.77
C GLU A 77 -12.41 8.24 11.79
N ILE A 78 -11.81 7.16 12.29
CA ILE A 78 -11.19 6.12 11.47
C ILE A 78 -11.73 4.76 11.90
N HIS A 79 -12.53 4.18 11.01
CA HIS A 79 -13.09 2.84 11.12
C HIS A 79 -12.19 1.85 10.39
N GLN A 80 -12.08 0.64 10.91
CA GLN A 80 -11.22 -0.40 10.36
C GLN A 80 -12.05 -1.67 10.14
N ASP A 81 -12.00 -2.18 8.92
CA ASP A 81 -12.66 -3.42 8.53
C ASP A 81 -11.62 -4.41 8.00
N GLN A 82 -11.48 -5.55 8.68
CA GLN A 82 -10.59 -6.64 8.27
C GLN A 82 -11.37 -7.66 7.44
N LEU A 83 -11.01 -7.76 6.17
CA LEU A 83 -11.58 -8.69 5.18
C LEU A 83 -10.51 -9.66 4.64
N GLY A 84 -9.37 -9.75 5.33
CA GLY A 84 -8.29 -10.66 5.00
C GLY A 84 -8.70 -12.12 5.07
N HIS A 85 -7.97 -12.94 4.32
CA HIS A 85 -8.22 -14.36 4.22
C HIS A 85 -6.93 -15.09 3.84
N TYR A 86 -6.86 -16.39 4.13
CA TYR A 86 -5.80 -17.23 3.60
C TYR A 86 -6.02 -17.49 2.12
N ILE A 87 -4.93 -17.44 1.36
CA ILE A 87 -4.89 -17.80 -0.05
C ILE A 87 -3.78 -18.80 -0.31
N ASP A 88 -4.01 -19.70 -1.26
CA ASP A 88 -3.03 -20.68 -1.71
C ASP A 88 -1.74 -19.99 -2.19
N LEU A 89 -0.60 -20.49 -1.72
CA LEU A 89 0.72 -19.91 -1.96
C LEU A 89 1.05 -19.85 -3.47
N GLU A 90 0.75 -20.90 -4.20
CA GLU A 90 1.01 -20.98 -5.65
C GLU A 90 0.16 -19.96 -6.41
N THR A 91 -1.08 -19.72 -5.96
CA THR A 91 -1.94 -18.65 -6.50
C THR A 91 -1.28 -17.27 -6.39
N VAL A 92 -0.58 -16.99 -5.29
CA VAL A 92 0.15 -15.71 -5.11
C VAL A 92 1.40 -15.65 -5.98
N LYS A 93 2.21 -16.72 -6.00
CA LYS A 93 3.42 -16.80 -6.82
C LYS A 93 3.13 -16.60 -8.31
N ASN A 94 2.00 -17.11 -8.78
CA ASN A 94 1.54 -16.96 -10.17
C ASN A 94 1.20 -15.50 -10.55
N LYS A 95 1.06 -14.59 -9.58
CA LYS A 95 0.83 -13.16 -9.83
C LYS A 95 2.11 -12.36 -10.05
N TRP A 96 3.30 -12.97 -9.96
CA TRP A 96 4.58 -12.28 -10.16
C TRP A 96 4.58 -11.34 -11.38
N GLU A 97 4.21 -11.88 -12.56
CA GLU A 97 4.18 -11.10 -13.81
C GLU A 97 3.21 -9.93 -13.75
N VAL A 98 2.06 -10.10 -13.10
CA VAL A 98 1.09 -9.02 -12.89
C VAL A 98 1.68 -7.94 -12.00
N MET A 99 2.38 -8.33 -10.93
CA MET A 99 2.89 -7.41 -9.91
C MET A 99 4.05 -6.56 -10.41
N ILE A 100 5.00 -7.14 -11.15
CA ILE A 100 6.13 -6.36 -11.70
C ILE A 100 5.70 -5.42 -12.84
N ASN A 101 4.51 -5.63 -13.40
CA ASN A 101 3.88 -4.78 -14.40
C ASN A 101 2.78 -3.89 -13.80
N PHE A 102 2.60 -3.88 -12.48
CA PHE A 102 1.63 -3.02 -11.82
C PHE A 102 2.25 -1.63 -11.58
N PRO A 103 1.58 -0.52 -11.95
CA PRO A 103 2.13 0.81 -11.74
C PRO A 103 2.14 1.14 -10.26
N VAL A 104 3.27 1.61 -9.75
CA VAL A 104 3.44 1.93 -8.32
C VAL A 104 3.14 3.40 -8.01
N SER A 105 2.84 4.20 -9.03
CA SER A 105 2.57 5.63 -8.95
C SER A 105 1.60 6.05 -10.06
N ASN A 106 1.04 7.26 -9.94
CA ASN A 106 0.22 7.86 -11.00
C ASN A 106 1.02 8.28 -12.25
N GLU A 107 2.35 8.15 -12.23
CA GLU A 107 3.26 8.40 -13.35
C GLU A 107 3.56 7.12 -14.15
N ASN A 108 2.85 6.01 -13.87
CA ASN A 108 3.08 4.69 -14.47
C ASN A 108 4.53 4.21 -14.30
N LEU A 109 5.07 4.34 -13.08
CA LEU A 109 6.38 3.78 -12.77
C LEU A 109 6.27 2.27 -12.55
N PHE A 110 7.15 1.51 -13.22
CA PHE A 110 7.27 0.05 -13.11
C PHE A 110 8.69 -0.31 -12.64
N PRO A 111 9.00 -0.21 -11.34
CA PRO A 111 10.39 -0.20 -10.88
C PRO A 111 11.17 -1.48 -11.22
N PHE A 112 10.49 -2.64 -11.18
CA PHE A 112 11.13 -3.92 -11.49
C PHE A 112 11.45 -4.07 -12.98
N GLN A 113 10.73 -3.39 -13.88
CA GLN A 113 11.05 -3.38 -15.32
C GLN A 113 12.38 -2.68 -15.64
N THR A 114 12.96 -1.95 -14.69
CA THR A 114 14.28 -1.31 -14.87
C THR A 114 15.45 -2.27 -14.63
N LEU A 115 15.20 -3.47 -14.11
CA LEU A 115 16.21 -4.49 -13.84
C LEU A 115 16.59 -5.23 -15.13
N SER A 116 17.81 -5.79 -15.16
CA SER A 116 18.20 -6.74 -16.20
C SER A 116 17.42 -8.05 -16.06
N ALA A 117 17.33 -8.85 -17.13
CA ALA A 117 16.66 -10.15 -17.10
C ALA A 117 17.21 -11.08 -16.00
N GLU A 118 18.53 -11.09 -15.80
CA GLU A 118 19.18 -11.85 -14.71
C GLU A 118 18.70 -11.37 -13.33
N LYS A 119 18.68 -10.06 -13.09
CA LYS A 119 18.21 -9.49 -11.82
C LYS A 119 16.71 -9.67 -11.60
N LEU A 120 15.92 -9.72 -12.67
CA LEU A 120 14.49 -10.02 -12.59
C LEU A 120 14.25 -11.46 -12.14
N GLU A 121 15.04 -12.41 -12.65
CA GLU A 121 14.94 -13.80 -12.20
C GLU A 121 15.38 -13.93 -10.74
N ASP A 122 16.48 -13.29 -10.34
CA ASP A 122 16.88 -13.25 -8.92
C ASP A 122 15.75 -12.67 -8.05
N ALA A 123 15.14 -11.56 -8.49
CA ALA A 123 14.07 -10.89 -7.74
C ALA A 123 12.82 -11.77 -7.62
N LYS A 124 12.52 -12.56 -8.65
CA LYS A 124 11.44 -13.54 -8.64
C LYS A 124 11.70 -14.64 -7.61
N GLN A 125 12.93 -15.16 -7.55
CA GLN A 125 13.30 -16.17 -6.56
C GLN A 125 13.23 -15.62 -5.13
N ASP A 126 13.73 -14.40 -4.89
CA ASP A 126 13.60 -13.74 -3.59
C ASP A 126 12.12 -13.51 -3.20
N TYR A 127 11.29 -13.11 -4.17
CA TYR A 127 9.85 -12.94 -3.97
C TYR A 127 9.18 -14.26 -3.54
N TYR A 128 9.52 -15.36 -4.19
CA TYR A 128 9.01 -16.69 -3.85
C TYR A 128 9.48 -17.16 -2.48
N GLN A 129 10.76 -16.95 -2.16
CA GLN A 129 11.32 -17.29 -0.84
C GLN A 129 10.65 -16.50 0.29
N GLU A 130 10.37 -15.21 0.07
CA GLU A 130 9.68 -14.40 1.08
C GLU A 130 8.21 -14.84 1.26
N LEU A 131 7.51 -15.19 0.18
CA LEU A 131 6.17 -15.77 0.28
C LEU A 131 6.18 -17.11 1.03
N GLU A 132 7.15 -17.99 0.75
CA GLU A 132 7.32 -19.27 1.45
C GLU A 132 7.63 -19.07 2.94
N ARG A 133 8.42 -18.04 3.28
CA ARG A 133 8.73 -17.67 4.66
C ARG A 133 7.48 -17.18 5.42
N LEU A 134 6.56 -16.51 4.73
CA LEU A 134 5.30 -15.99 5.29
C LEU A 134 4.19 -17.04 5.32
N ALA A 135 4.30 -18.10 4.52
CA ALA A 135 3.28 -19.13 4.39
C ALA A 135 3.28 -20.12 5.57
N SER A 136 2.10 -20.71 5.80
CA SER A 136 1.89 -21.86 6.67
C SER A 136 0.98 -22.85 5.94
N ASN A 137 1.35 -24.14 5.93
CA ASN A 137 0.57 -25.20 5.27
C ASN A 137 0.21 -24.91 3.79
N GLN A 138 1.14 -24.34 3.01
CA GLN A 138 0.92 -23.94 1.60
C GLN A 138 -0.10 -22.80 1.40
N GLU A 139 -0.51 -22.11 2.47
CA GLU A 139 -1.34 -20.92 2.40
C GLU A 139 -0.61 -19.73 2.99
N VAL A 140 -0.92 -18.53 2.51
CA VAL A 140 -0.38 -17.29 3.04
C VAL A 140 -1.53 -16.38 3.45
N TRP A 141 -1.36 -15.68 4.57
CA TRP A 141 -2.33 -14.69 5.01
C TRP A 141 -2.30 -13.49 4.06
N ASN A 142 -3.39 -13.27 3.35
CA ASN A 142 -3.61 -12.06 2.57
C ASN A 142 -4.43 -11.08 3.39
N GLU A 143 -3.75 -10.10 3.99
CA GLU A 143 -4.46 -9.05 4.70
C GLU A 143 -5.24 -8.17 3.72
N ILE A 144 -6.48 -7.84 4.10
CA ILE A 144 -7.29 -6.83 3.42
C ILE A 144 -7.93 -5.98 4.51
N MET A 145 -7.14 -5.07 5.08
CA MET A 145 -7.59 -4.14 6.10
C MET A 145 -7.96 -2.82 5.43
N THR A 146 -9.24 -2.52 5.37
CA THR A 146 -9.74 -1.24 4.84
C THR A 146 -9.93 -0.27 6.00
N LEU A 147 -9.47 0.96 5.83
CA LEU A 147 -9.61 2.05 6.78
C LEU A 147 -10.45 3.15 6.14
N THR A 148 -11.62 3.39 6.71
CA THR A 148 -12.54 4.46 6.30
C THR A 148 -12.35 5.65 7.22
N VAL A 149 -12.04 6.80 6.63
CA VAL A 149 -11.76 8.04 7.34
C VAL A 149 -12.86 9.05 7.09
N ILE A 150 -13.27 9.74 8.15
CA ILE A 150 -14.05 10.97 8.09
C ILE A 150 -13.33 12.02 8.94
N ALA A 151 -13.18 13.23 8.42
CA ALA A 151 -12.54 14.33 9.15
C ALA A 151 -13.15 15.68 8.75
N GLU A 152 -13.14 16.64 9.67
CA GLU A 152 -13.79 17.96 9.55
C GLU A 152 -12.76 19.10 9.54
N LYS A 153 -13.06 20.18 8.83
CA LYS A 153 -12.32 21.44 8.89
C LYS A 153 -12.81 22.38 10.00
#